data_AF-G8YD64-F1
#
_entry.id   AF-G8YD64-F1
#
_cell.length_a   1.000
_cell.length_b   1.000
_cell.length_c   1.000
_cell.angle_alpha   90.00
_cell.angle_beta   90.00
_cell.angle_gamma   90.00
#
_symmetry.space_group_name_H-M   'P 1'
#
loop_
_entity.id
_entity.type
_entity.pdbx_description
1 polymer ?
#
loop_
_entity_poly.entity_id
_entity_poly.type
_entity_poly.pdbx_seq_one_letter_code
_entity_poly.pdbx_strand_id
1 'polypeptide(L)'
;MGKPSYILLVRHGESEGNCDKSVNRFTPNHLVALTEEGHAQAKQAGRVLREFLENEALTNACSDYHKNPRSIMFYTSPYLRARQTCNDIISGIQGLEDVSYKIHEEPRMREQDFGNFQSTAEEMEMIWQERAHYGHFFYRIPHGESAADVYDRVASFNETLFRQFQHDNFPNILILVTHGIWARVFLMKWFRWSYEEFESLRNIPHCQYQIMKRHVLSGKFHLKTHLKTWDDLPEDGIDEEEVKKEFSDELRFNSKNKLDNLNDLDIDSIIRAQKDAIKSSRSKDKQLNEAFKKAMSRNSVSPQAIQSSKFDHVRYSADNQSLDNSSDNLIIN
;
A
#
# COMPACT_ATOMS: atom_id res chain seq x y z
N MET A 1 8.03 9.69 24.62
CA MET A 1 7.49 8.83 23.55
C MET A 1 8.43 8.89 22.36
N GLY A 2 9.15 7.81 22.08
CA GLY A 2 10.16 7.76 21.01
C GLY A 2 9.62 7.60 19.59
N LYS A 3 8.32 7.77 19.35
CA LYS A 3 7.70 7.73 18.01
C LYS A 3 8.59 8.45 16.96
N PRO A 4 8.63 7.97 15.70
CA PRO A 4 9.33 8.67 14.62
C PRO A 4 8.50 9.86 14.13
N SER A 5 9.16 10.96 13.77
CA SER A 5 8.51 12.13 13.18
C SER A 5 8.05 11.86 11.75
N TYR A 6 8.75 10.96 11.05
CA TYR A 6 8.47 10.55 9.68
C TYR A 6 8.43 9.03 9.56
N ILE A 7 7.44 8.51 8.86
CA ILE A 7 7.43 7.14 8.33
C ILE A 7 7.42 7.27 6.80
N LEU A 8 8.42 6.71 6.14
CA LEU A 8 8.61 6.77 4.70
C LEU A 8 8.45 5.36 4.14
N LEU A 9 7.46 5.12 3.28
CA LEU A 9 7.31 3.85 2.58
C LEU A 9 7.89 3.94 1.19
N VAL A 10 8.55 2.88 0.73
CA VAL A 10 9.14 2.80 -0.60
C VAL A 10 8.87 1.42 -1.19
N ARG A 11 8.23 1.38 -2.37
CA ARG A 11 8.17 0.16 -3.19
C ARG A 11 9.55 -0.07 -3.81
N HIS A 12 9.99 -1.33 -3.85
CA HIS A 12 11.22 -1.73 -4.53
C HIS A 12 11.31 -1.17 -5.97
N GLY A 13 12.54 -1.02 -6.49
CA GLY A 13 12.79 -0.65 -7.88
C GLY A 13 12.25 -1.68 -8.87
N GLU A 14 12.24 -1.35 -10.15
CA GLU A 14 11.91 -2.32 -11.20
C GLU A 14 12.74 -3.61 -11.05
N SER A 15 12.08 -4.76 -11.14
CA SER A 15 12.73 -6.07 -11.01
C SER A 15 12.72 -6.85 -12.32
N GLU A 16 13.57 -7.87 -12.40
CA GLU A 16 13.41 -8.94 -13.39
C GLU A 16 12.04 -9.61 -13.27
N GLY A 17 11.38 -9.37 -12.13
CA GLY A 17 10.00 -9.56 -11.65
C GLY A 17 8.94 -8.59 -12.18
N ASN A 18 9.35 -7.55 -12.90
CA ASN A 18 8.48 -6.57 -13.57
C ASN A 18 8.70 -6.50 -15.09
N CYS A 19 9.84 -6.98 -15.63
CA CYS A 19 10.11 -7.13 -17.09
C CYS A 19 9.72 -8.48 -17.80
N ASP A 20 10.01 -9.69 -17.27
CA ASP A 20 9.42 -11.00 -17.67
C ASP A 20 8.89 -12.02 -16.55
N LYS A 21 7.57 -12.25 -16.30
CA LYS A 21 6.96 -13.23 -15.30
C LYS A 21 7.32 -14.64 -15.64
N SER A 22 7.82 -14.92 -16.84
CA SER A 22 8.39 -16.25 -17.08
C SER A 22 9.52 -16.54 -16.06
N VAL A 23 10.16 -15.52 -15.51
CA VAL A 23 11.10 -15.63 -14.37
C VAL A 23 10.44 -16.30 -13.17
N ASN A 24 9.18 -16.00 -12.83
CA ASN A 24 8.47 -16.63 -11.71
C ASN A 24 8.12 -18.12 -11.94
N ARG A 25 8.36 -18.66 -13.14
CA ARG A 25 8.22 -20.11 -13.41
C ARG A 25 9.44 -20.89 -12.97
N PHE A 26 10.61 -20.26 -12.89
CA PHE A 26 11.89 -20.93 -12.65
C PHE A 26 12.66 -20.33 -11.47
N THR A 27 12.43 -19.07 -11.14
CA THR A 27 13.02 -18.36 -10.02
C THR A 27 11.96 -18.15 -8.94
N PRO A 28 12.19 -18.65 -7.72
CA PRO A 28 11.30 -18.35 -6.59
C PRO A 28 11.14 -16.84 -6.40
N ASN A 29 9.91 -16.37 -6.17
CA ASN A 29 9.57 -14.93 -6.09
C ASN A 29 10.49 -14.14 -5.14
N HIS A 30 10.91 -14.72 -4.02
CA HIS A 30 11.78 -14.07 -3.05
C HIS A 30 13.22 -13.85 -3.52
N LEU A 31 13.67 -14.55 -4.58
CA LEU A 31 15.00 -14.46 -5.17
C LEU A 31 15.06 -13.57 -6.42
N VAL A 32 13.93 -13.06 -6.89
CA VAL A 32 13.89 -12.20 -8.08
C VAL A 32 14.62 -10.88 -7.80
N ALA A 33 15.57 -10.55 -8.66
CA ALA A 33 16.48 -9.41 -8.52
C ALA A 33 15.94 -8.13 -9.18
N LEU A 34 16.52 -6.98 -8.82
CA LEU A 34 16.33 -5.72 -9.55
C LEU A 34 16.94 -5.77 -10.95
N THR A 35 16.36 -5.01 -11.88
CA THR A 35 17.01 -4.67 -13.16
C THR A 35 18.05 -3.56 -12.94
N GLU A 36 18.86 -3.27 -13.98
CA GLU A 36 19.75 -2.11 -13.97
C GLU A 36 18.97 -0.79 -13.75
N GLU A 37 17.79 -0.68 -14.37
CA GLU A 37 16.88 0.45 -14.18
C GLU A 37 16.34 0.48 -12.74
N GLY A 38 15.96 -0.65 -12.16
CA GLY A 38 15.56 -0.73 -10.74
C GLY A 38 16.65 -0.27 -9.78
N HIS A 39 17.91 -0.63 -10.06
CA HIS A 39 19.07 -0.13 -9.31
C HIS A 39 19.26 1.39 -9.49
N ALA A 40 19.08 1.91 -10.71
CA ALA A 40 19.16 3.35 -10.99
C ALA A 40 18.06 4.12 -10.22
N GLN A 41 16.82 3.62 -10.24
CA GLN A 41 15.69 4.17 -9.49
C GLN A 41 15.96 4.20 -7.99
N ALA A 42 16.49 3.12 -7.42
CA ALA A 42 16.79 3.04 -5.99
C ALA A 42 17.93 3.99 -5.57
N LYS A 43 18.97 4.13 -6.40
CA LYS A 43 20.04 5.13 -6.18
C LYS A 43 19.51 6.56 -6.25
N GLN A 44 18.59 6.82 -7.18
CA GLN A 44 17.94 8.13 -7.27
C GLN A 44 17.08 8.43 -6.02
N ALA A 45 16.35 7.44 -5.51
CA ALA A 45 15.65 7.58 -4.23
C ALA A 45 16.62 7.86 -3.07
N GLY A 46 17.80 7.21 -3.05
CA GLY A 46 18.87 7.52 -2.10
C GLY A 46 19.33 8.99 -2.15
N ARG A 47 19.47 9.57 -3.35
CA ARG A 47 19.79 11.00 -3.51
C ARG A 47 18.68 11.91 -2.98
N VAL A 48 17.42 11.57 -3.25
CA VAL A 48 16.27 12.31 -2.70
C VAL A 48 16.25 12.25 -1.18
N LEU A 49 16.58 11.10 -0.58
CA LEU A 49 16.70 10.98 0.87
C LEU A 49 17.85 11.83 1.42
N ARG A 50 18.98 11.90 0.71
CA ARG A 50 20.13 12.75 1.06
C ARG A 50 19.70 14.21 1.17
N GLU A 51 19.04 14.73 0.15
CA GLU A 51 18.51 16.11 0.11
C GLU A 51 17.52 16.36 1.25
N PHE A 52 16.66 15.39 1.56
CA PHE A 52 15.74 15.47 2.70
C PHE A 52 16.48 15.58 4.05
N LEU A 53 17.57 14.83 4.24
CA LEU A 53 18.37 14.83 5.46
C LEU A 53 19.24 16.09 5.62
N GLU A 54 19.69 16.66 4.51
CA GLU A 54 20.47 17.91 4.47
C GLU A 54 19.61 19.16 4.70
N ASN A 55 18.28 19.05 4.54
CA ASN A 55 17.38 20.18 4.71
C ASN A 55 17.38 20.76 6.13
N GLU A 56 17.69 22.06 6.26
CA GLU A 56 17.79 22.75 7.55
C GLU A 56 16.50 22.73 8.38
N ALA A 57 15.32 22.68 7.73
CA ALA A 57 14.04 22.59 8.44
C ALA A 57 13.91 21.26 9.21
N LEU A 58 14.55 20.17 8.75
CA LEU A 58 14.58 18.91 9.48
C LEU A 58 15.43 19.04 10.76
N THR A 59 16.57 19.72 10.67
CA THR A 59 17.48 19.98 11.78
C THR A 59 16.83 20.87 12.83
N ASN A 60 16.20 21.97 12.38
CA ASN A 60 15.60 22.97 13.27
C ASN A 60 14.32 22.46 13.96
N ALA A 61 13.54 21.60 13.29
CA ALA A 61 12.29 21.05 13.83
C ALA A 61 12.49 20.08 15.02
N CYS A 62 13.72 19.62 15.26
CA CYS A 62 14.02 18.69 16.35
C CYS A 62 14.75 19.35 17.54
N SER A 63 14.90 20.68 17.55
CA SER A 63 15.57 21.42 18.65
C SER A 63 14.91 21.19 20.03
N ASP A 64 13.62 20.85 20.07
CA ASP A 64 12.89 20.50 21.30
C ASP A 64 13.07 19.03 21.75
N TYR A 65 13.73 18.18 20.97
CA TYR A 65 13.91 16.76 21.26
C TYR A 65 15.38 16.41 21.51
N HIS A 66 15.68 15.70 22.60
CA HIS A 66 17.00 15.10 22.89
C HIS A 66 17.37 13.94 21.93
N LYS A 67 17.00 14.03 20.66
CA LYS A 67 17.05 12.95 19.68
C LYS A 67 17.62 13.47 18.36
N ASN A 68 18.57 12.72 17.81
CA ASN A 68 19.18 13.06 16.53
C ASN A 68 18.10 13.14 15.41
N PRO A 69 17.89 14.30 14.76
CA PRO A 69 16.91 14.47 13.68
C PRO A 69 17.14 13.53 12.48
N ARG A 70 18.41 13.17 12.24
CA ARG A 70 18.88 12.33 11.15
C ARG A 70 19.09 10.87 11.56
N SER A 71 18.52 10.45 12.70
CA SER A 71 18.50 9.03 13.08
C SER A 71 17.42 8.26 12.31
N ILE A 72 17.80 7.15 11.69
CA ILE A 72 16.97 6.36 10.78
C ILE A 72 16.85 4.91 11.26
N MET A 73 15.63 4.36 11.17
CA MET A 73 15.35 2.94 11.28
C MET A 73 14.87 2.43 9.93
N PHE A 74 15.64 1.57 9.28
CA PHE A 74 15.20 0.85 8.09
C PHE A 74 14.55 -0.47 8.50
N TYR A 75 13.38 -0.74 7.95
CA TYR A 75 12.83 -2.07 7.83
C TYR A 75 12.73 -2.44 6.36
N THR A 76 13.20 -3.63 6.01
CA THR A 76 13.11 -4.14 4.64
C THR A 76 12.47 -5.51 4.60
N SER A 77 11.74 -5.77 3.52
CA SER A 77 11.30 -7.11 3.16
C SER A 77 12.50 -8.04 2.91
N PRO A 78 12.43 -9.34 3.24
CA PRO A 78 13.52 -10.29 2.97
C PRO A 78 13.72 -10.59 1.48
N TYR A 79 12.82 -10.15 0.61
CA TYR A 79 12.92 -10.42 -0.83
C TYR A 79 14.10 -9.68 -1.45
N LEU A 80 14.83 -10.34 -2.36
CA LEU A 80 16.08 -9.83 -2.90
C LEU A 80 15.95 -8.42 -3.48
N ARG A 81 14.94 -8.18 -4.33
CA ARG A 81 14.66 -6.84 -4.90
C ARG A 81 14.48 -5.73 -3.85
N ALA A 82 13.85 -6.03 -2.71
CA ALA A 82 13.66 -5.06 -1.64
C ALA A 82 14.96 -4.83 -0.85
N ARG A 83 15.75 -5.88 -0.60
CA ARG A 83 17.10 -5.77 -0.01
C ARG A 83 18.02 -4.93 -0.89
N GLN A 84 18.06 -5.20 -2.20
CA GLN A 84 18.85 -4.45 -3.17
C GLN A 84 18.42 -2.97 -3.19
N THR A 85 17.10 -2.70 -3.25
CA THR A 85 16.57 -1.33 -3.19
C THR A 85 17.02 -0.62 -1.90
N CYS A 86 16.92 -1.28 -0.75
CA CYS A 86 17.34 -0.73 0.54
C CYS A 86 18.84 -0.38 0.53
N ASN A 87 19.70 -1.28 0.05
CA ASN A 87 21.13 -1.06 -0.04
C ASN A 87 21.50 0.12 -0.95
N ASP A 88 20.85 0.23 -2.11
CA ASP A 88 21.07 1.34 -3.03
C ASP A 88 20.60 2.68 -2.45
N ILE A 89 19.46 2.72 -1.77
CA ILE A 89 19.00 3.92 -1.05
C ILE A 89 20.04 4.33 0.00
N ILE A 90 20.55 3.36 0.78
CA ILE A 90 21.57 3.61 1.81
C ILE A 90 22.86 4.14 1.18
N SER A 91 23.26 3.64 0.00
CA SER A 91 24.44 4.14 -0.71
C SER A 91 24.34 5.64 -1.03
N GLY A 92 23.14 6.15 -1.28
CA GLY A 92 22.91 7.56 -1.57
C GLY A 92 23.10 8.51 -0.39
N ILE A 93 23.04 7.99 0.85
CA ILE A 93 23.21 8.77 2.09
C ILE A 93 24.56 8.52 2.78
N GLN A 94 25.42 7.68 2.20
CA GLN A 94 26.76 7.45 2.72
C GLN A 94 27.59 8.74 2.71
N GLY A 95 28.42 8.91 3.73
CA GLY A 95 29.29 10.09 3.88
C GLY A 95 28.59 11.35 4.40
N LEU A 96 27.29 11.31 4.70
CA LEU A 96 26.64 12.40 5.42
C LEU A 96 27.02 12.39 6.90
N GLU A 97 27.43 13.56 7.41
CA GLU A 97 27.71 13.76 8.83
C GLU A 97 26.42 13.69 9.67
N ASP A 98 26.55 13.16 10.89
CA ASP A 98 25.48 12.99 11.88
C ASP A 98 24.28 12.12 11.45
N VAL A 99 24.39 11.38 10.34
CA VAL A 99 23.41 10.36 9.97
C VAL A 99 23.74 9.05 10.68
N SER A 100 22.79 8.54 11.47
CA SER A 100 22.89 7.21 12.09
C SER A 100 21.73 6.35 11.64
N TYR A 101 21.99 5.10 11.25
CA TYR A 101 20.94 4.20 10.81
C TYR A 101 21.10 2.78 11.37
N LYS A 102 19.96 2.09 11.49
CA LYS A 102 19.87 0.65 11.78
C LYS A 102 19.02 0.00 10.70
N ILE A 103 19.29 -1.27 10.39
CA ILE A 103 18.54 -2.03 9.40
C ILE A 103 17.98 -3.27 10.09
N HIS A 104 16.69 -3.49 9.92
CA HIS A 104 16.01 -4.71 10.32
C HIS A 104 15.33 -5.34 9.13
N GLU A 105 15.41 -6.65 9.06
CA GLU A 105 14.64 -7.42 8.11
C GLU A 105 13.35 -7.93 8.76
N GLU A 106 12.24 -7.81 8.06
CA GLU A 106 10.93 -8.22 8.57
C GLU A 106 10.22 -9.14 7.57
N PRO A 107 10.11 -10.45 7.86
CA PRO A 107 9.43 -11.41 7.00
C PRO A 107 7.95 -11.10 6.74
N ARG A 108 7.28 -10.37 7.64
CA ARG A 108 5.89 -9.92 7.45
C ARG A 108 5.75 -8.81 6.41
N MET A 109 6.85 -8.22 5.92
CA MET A 109 6.90 -7.20 4.87
C MET A 109 7.07 -7.76 3.45
N ARG A 110 7.00 -9.09 3.26
CA ARG A 110 6.98 -9.74 1.94
C ARG A 110 5.78 -9.33 1.08
N GLU A 111 5.89 -9.46 -0.24
CA GLU A 111 4.76 -9.19 -1.14
C GLU A 111 3.62 -10.21 -0.91
N GLN A 112 2.41 -9.91 -1.37
CA GLN A 112 1.34 -10.90 -1.52
C GLN A 112 1.87 -12.14 -2.26
N ASP A 113 1.66 -13.31 -1.66
CA ASP A 113 2.06 -14.56 -2.30
C ASP A 113 1.12 -14.92 -3.47
N PHE A 114 1.71 -15.34 -4.59
CA PHE A 114 1.00 -15.79 -5.79
C PHE A 114 1.04 -17.32 -5.93
N GLY A 115 1.46 -18.04 -4.89
CA GLY A 115 1.74 -19.46 -4.93
C GLY A 115 3.21 -19.76 -5.29
N ASN A 116 3.54 -21.04 -5.38
CA ASN A 116 4.92 -21.51 -5.51
C ASN A 116 5.58 -21.09 -6.83
N PHE A 117 5.16 -21.72 -7.94
CA PHE A 117 5.60 -21.40 -9.29
C PHE A 117 4.36 -21.12 -10.13
N GLN A 118 4.45 -20.11 -10.99
CA GLN A 118 3.34 -19.77 -11.88
C GLN A 118 3.22 -20.82 -13.00
N SER A 119 2.00 -21.27 -13.26
CA SER A 119 1.69 -22.30 -14.24
C SER A 119 1.73 -21.78 -15.69
N THR A 120 0.90 -22.32 -16.60
CA THR A 120 0.87 -21.87 -18.00
C THR A 120 0.36 -20.43 -18.13
N ALA A 121 0.60 -19.81 -19.29
CA ALA A 121 0.14 -18.46 -19.54
C ALA A 121 -1.40 -18.37 -19.49
N GLU A 122 -2.11 -19.41 -19.97
CA GLU A 122 -3.57 -19.44 -19.98
C GLU A 122 -4.16 -19.51 -18.56
N GLU A 123 -3.61 -20.37 -17.70
CA GLU A 123 -4.07 -20.48 -16.31
C GLU A 123 -3.83 -19.18 -15.54
N MET A 124 -2.69 -18.54 -15.77
CA MET A 124 -2.40 -17.23 -15.18
C MET A 124 -3.40 -16.18 -15.68
N GLU A 125 -3.68 -16.14 -16.99
CA GLU A 125 -4.65 -15.21 -17.58
C GLU A 125 -6.05 -15.36 -16.96
N MET A 126 -6.54 -16.60 -16.80
CA MET A 126 -7.82 -16.86 -16.12
C MET A 126 -7.82 -16.32 -14.68
N ILE A 127 -6.75 -16.60 -13.92
CA ILE A 127 -6.60 -16.09 -12.54
C ILE A 127 -6.62 -14.56 -12.50
N TRP A 128 -5.97 -13.88 -13.46
CA TRP A 128 -5.97 -12.42 -13.54
C TRP A 128 -7.34 -11.86 -13.91
N GLN A 129 -8.07 -12.48 -14.83
CA GLN A 129 -9.43 -12.09 -15.20
C GLN A 129 -10.41 -12.25 -14.03
N GLU A 130 -10.35 -13.39 -13.34
CA GLU A 130 -11.16 -13.65 -12.14
C GLU A 130 -10.84 -12.64 -11.04
N ARG A 131 -9.55 -12.40 -10.81
CA ARG A 131 -9.08 -11.41 -9.83
C ARG A 131 -9.58 -10.01 -10.13
N ALA A 132 -9.51 -9.59 -11.39
CA ALA A 132 -9.97 -8.28 -11.82
C ALA A 132 -11.46 -8.08 -11.56
N HIS A 133 -12.28 -9.10 -11.83
CA HIS A 133 -13.73 -9.05 -11.58
C HIS A 133 -14.10 -9.16 -10.10
N TYR A 134 -13.37 -9.97 -9.33
CA TYR A 134 -13.67 -10.23 -7.93
C TYR A 134 -13.23 -9.08 -7.00
N GLY A 135 -12.11 -8.42 -7.33
CA GLY A 135 -11.49 -7.38 -6.52
C GLY A 135 -10.20 -7.86 -5.86
N HIS A 136 -9.21 -6.98 -5.77
CA HIS A 136 -7.87 -7.32 -5.31
C HIS A 136 -7.80 -7.71 -3.83
N PHE A 137 -8.69 -7.18 -2.99
CA PHE A 137 -8.61 -7.30 -1.54
C PHE A 137 -9.01 -8.69 -1.05
N PHE A 138 -10.16 -9.19 -1.53
CA PHE A 138 -10.73 -10.46 -1.08
C PHE A 138 -10.39 -11.65 -1.98
N TYR A 139 -9.99 -11.42 -3.23
CA TYR A 139 -9.62 -12.53 -4.12
C TYR A 139 -8.39 -13.26 -3.58
N ARG A 140 -8.54 -14.57 -3.37
CA ARG A 140 -7.45 -15.44 -2.92
C ARG A 140 -6.87 -16.19 -4.12
N ILE A 141 -5.60 -15.92 -4.38
CA ILE A 141 -4.87 -16.56 -5.46
C ILE A 141 -4.67 -18.04 -5.11
N PRO A 142 -4.83 -18.98 -6.06
CA PRO A 142 -4.59 -20.39 -5.82
C PRO A 142 -3.20 -20.65 -5.20
N HIS A 143 -3.18 -21.36 -4.07
CA HIS A 143 -1.97 -21.61 -3.27
C HIS A 143 -1.20 -20.36 -2.78
N GLY A 144 -1.77 -19.17 -2.91
CA GLY A 144 -1.19 -17.89 -2.51
C GLY A 144 -1.95 -17.19 -1.38
N GLU A 145 -1.82 -15.87 -1.33
CA GLU A 145 -2.48 -14.99 -0.36
C GLU A 145 -3.56 -14.14 -1.05
N SER A 146 -4.59 -13.75 -0.32
CA SER A 146 -5.43 -12.57 -0.62
C SER A 146 -4.83 -11.32 0.02
N ALA A 147 -5.23 -10.11 -0.38
CA ALA A 147 -4.76 -8.90 0.32
C ALA A 147 -5.32 -8.81 1.76
N ALA A 148 -6.45 -9.46 2.05
CA ALA A 148 -6.94 -9.66 3.41
C ALA A 148 -5.97 -10.50 4.27
N ASP A 149 -5.37 -11.55 3.71
CA ASP A 149 -4.34 -12.33 4.42
C ASP A 149 -3.07 -11.46 4.67
N VAL A 150 -2.74 -10.57 3.73
CA VAL A 150 -1.67 -9.56 3.91
C VAL A 150 -2.03 -8.57 5.03
N TYR A 151 -3.30 -8.18 5.14
CA TYR A 151 -3.79 -7.24 6.15
C TYR A 151 -3.56 -7.75 7.58
N ASP A 152 -3.74 -9.04 7.82
CA ASP A 152 -3.53 -9.65 9.13
C ASP A 152 -2.07 -9.61 9.57
N ARG A 153 -1.14 -9.97 8.67
CA ARG A 153 0.30 -9.88 8.98
C ARG A 153 0.78 -8.43 9.13
N VAL A 154 0.22 -7.50 8.34
CA VAL A 154 0.44 -6.05 8.52
C VAL A 154 -0.07 -5.58 9.89
N ALA A 155 -1.24 -6.05 10.34
CA ALA A 155 -1.78 -5.70 11.64
C ALA A 155 -0.82 -6.10 12.78
N SER A 156 -0.30 -7.33 12.75
CA SER A 156 0.69 -7.79 13.74
C SER A 156 2.03 -7.02 13.68
N PHE A 157 2.44 -6.58 12.48
CA PHE A 157 3.63 -5.75 12.32
C PHE A 157 3.41 -4.36 12.92
N ASN A 158 2.24 -3.75 12.70
CA ASN A 158 1.88 -2.48 13.31
C ASN A 158 1.92 -2.53 14.84
N GLU A 159 1.44 -3.62 15.46
CA GLU A 159 1.55 -3.81 16.91
C GLU A 159 3.01 -3.83 17.38
N THR A 160 3.90 -4.47 16.60
CA THR A 160 5.35 -4.47 16.86
C THR A 160 5.91 -3.06 16.81
N LEU A 161 5.57 -2.28 15.78
CA LEU A 161 5.98 -0.88 15.66
C LEU A 161 5.45 -0.03 16.82
N PHE A 162 4.17 -0.16 17.17
CA PHE A 162 3.58 0.61 18.28
C PHE A 162 4.23 0.31 19.62
N ARG A 163 4.63 -0.93 19.87
CA ARG A 163 5.42 -1.32 21.05
C ARG A 163 6.82 -0.71 20.99
N GLN A 164 7.50 -0.78 19.84
CA GLN A 164 8.83 -0.16 19.69
C GLN A 164 8.80 1.36 19.88
N PHE A 165 7.75 2.03 19.46
CA PHE A 165 7.57 3.47 19.63
C PHE A 165 7.41 3.92 21.09
N GLN A 166 7.15 2.98 22.02
CA GLN A 166 7.15 3.29 23.45
C GLN A 166 8.56 3.48 24.01
N HIS A 167 9.59 2.95 23.33
CA HIS A 167 10.98 3.19 23.73
C HIS A 167 11.43 4.58 23.27
N ASP A 168 11.93 5.40 24.18
CA ASP A 168 12.32 6.79 23.87
C ASP A 168 13.51 6.91 22.89
N ASN A 169 14.26 5.82 22.71
CA ASN A 169 15.42 5.75 21.82
C ASN A 169 15.10 5.32 20.37
N PHE A 170 13.83 5.07 20.02
CA PHE A 170 13.48 4.72 18.65
C PHE A 170 13.88 5.87 17.70
N PRO A 171 14.43 5.63 16.49
CA PRO A 171 14.93 6.69 15.59
C PRO A 171 13.89 7.70 15.08
N ASN A 172 14.33 8.86 14.58
CA ASN A 172 13.44 9.96 14.17
C ASN A 172 12.70 9.66 12.87
N ILE A 173 13.32 8.90 12.00
CA ILE A 173 12.80 8.53 10.68
C ILE A 173 12.70 7.01 10.64
N LEU A 174 11.53 6.49 10.26
CA LEU A 174 11.31 5.08 9.94
C LEU A 174 11.16 4.95 8.43
N ILE A 175 11.95 4.09 7.79
CA ILE A 175 11.87 3.81 6.36
C ILE A 175 11.48 2.35 6.16
N LEU A 176 10.39 2.11 5.43
CA LEU A 176 9.86 0.78 5.12
C LEU A 176 10.07 0.49 3.63
N VAL A 177 11.04 -0.38 3.31
CA VAL A 177 11.34 -0.80 1.93
C VAL A 177 10.62 -2.13 1.65
N THR A 178 9.65 -2.10 0.74
CA THR A 178 8.65 -3.18 0.59
C THR A 178 8.09 -3.23 -0.83
N HIS A 179 6.87 -3.74 -1.00
CA HIS A 179 6.22 -4.05 -2.27
C HIS A 179 4.88 -3.31 -2.42
N GLY A 180 4.25 -3.43 -3.59
CA GLY A 180 3.10 -2.62 -3.98
C GLY A 180 1.84 -2.92 -3.17
N ILE A 181 1.42 -4.20 -3.12
CA ILE A 181 0.23 -4.59 -2.35
C ILE A 181 0.49 -4.37 -0.86
N TRP A 182 1.65 -4.81 -0.36
CA TRP A 182 1.97 -4.63 1.04
C TRP A 182 1.92 -3.16 1.50
N ALA A 183 2.49 -2.22 0.72
CA ALA A 183 2.47 -0.81 1.07
C ALA A 183 1.04 -0.24 1.07
N ARG A 184 0.20 -0.60 0.09
CA ARG A 184 -1.21 -0.18 0.07
C ARG A 184 -1.98 -0.73 1.28
N VAL A 185 -1.78 -2.00 1.62
CA VAL A 185 -2.41 -2.65 2.79
C VAL A 185 -1.92 -2.04 4.10
N PHE A 186 -0.63 -1.70 4.20
CA PHE A 186 -0.09 -0.97 5.36
C PHE A 186 -0.80 0.37 5.56
N LEU A 187 -0.97 1.15 4.49
CA LEU A 187 -1.64 2.45 4.55
C LEU A 187 -3.12 2.28 4.91
N MET A 188 -3.81 1.32 4.28
CA MET A 188 -5.19 0.96 4.62
C MET A 188 -5.32 0.62 6.11
N LYS A 189 -4.48 -0.28 6.63
CA LYS A 189 -4.51 -0.67 8.05
C LYS A 189 -4.21 0.51 8.97
N TRP A 190 -3.24 1.35 8.61
CA TRP A 190 -2.79 2.47 9.43
C TRP A 190 -3.83 3.56 9.55
N PHE A 191 -4.44 3.96 8.43
CA PHE A 191 -5.43 5.02 8.37
C PHE A 191 -6.87 4.53 8.56
N ARG A 192 -7.06 3.21 8.68
CA ARG A 192 -8.37 2.56 8.83
C ARG A 192 -9.28 2.86 7.65
N TRP A 193 -8.70 2.83 6.45
CA TRP A 193 -9.48 2.90 5.23
C TRP A 193 -10.34 1.65 5.09
N SER A 194 -11.50 1.86 4.47
CA SER A 194 -12.40 0.82 4.00
C SER A 194 -11.74 -0.02 2.90
N TYR A 195 -12.30 -1.19 2.59
CA TYR A 195 -11.74 -2.02 1.53
C TYR A 195 -12.02 -1.38 0.16
N GLU A 196 -13.13 -0.66 0.02
CA GLU A 196 -13.53 0.09 -1.17
C GLU A 196 -12.48 1.19 -1.48
N GLU A 197 -12.07 1.95 -0.46
CA GLU A 197 -10.97 2.91 -0.59
C GLU A 197 -9.68 2.21 -1.05
N PHE A 198 -9.35 1.03 -0.53
CA PHE A 198 -8.19 0.26 -0.97
C PHE A 198 -8.28 -0.19 -2.44
N GLU A 199 -9.44 -0.67 -2.89
CA GLU A 199 -9.67 -1.08 -4.29
C GLU A 199 -9.55 0.09 -5.26
N SER A 200 -9.91 1.30 -4.82
CA SER A 200 -9.76 2.52 -5.62
C SER A 200 -8.28 2.92 -5.83
N LEU A 201 -7.34 2.42 -5.02
CA LEU A 201 -5.93 2.81 -5.09
C LEU A 201 -5.24 2.21 -6.30
N ARG A 202 -4.58 3.08 -7.07
CA ARG A 202 -3.63 2.68 -8.12
C ARG A 202 -2.33 2.16 -7.52
N ASN A 203 -1.52 1.50 -8.34
CA ASN A 203 -0.27 0.93 -7.87
C ASN A 203 0.75 2.03 -7.48
N ILE A 204 1.53 1.77 -6.44
CA ILE A 204 2.57 2.72 -5.99
C ILE A 204 3.75 2.65 -6.98
N PRO A 205 4.25 3.77 -7.52
CA PRO A 205 5.40 3.77 -8.40
C PRO A 205 6.68 3.25 -7.74
N HIS A 206 7.57 2.68 -8.54
CA HIS A 206 8.87 2.18 -8.09
C HIS A 206 9.71 3.28 -7.44
N CYS A 207 10.33 2.96 -6.30
CA CYS A 207 11.25 3.85 -5.59
C CYS A 207 10.70 5.25 -5.22
N GLN A 208 9.38 5.44 -5.23
CA GLN A 208 8.76 6.69 -4.80
C GLN A 208 8.42 6.66 -3.30
N TYR A 209 8.79 7.72 -2.58
CA TYR A 209 8.49 7.86 -1.16
C TYR A 209 7.03 8.21 -0.89
N GLN A 210 6.33 7.36 -0.14
CA GLN A 210 5.08 7.71 0.51
C GLN A 210 5.35 8.24 1.91
N ILE A 211 5.09 9.52 2.14
CA ILE A 211 5.55 10.26 3.31
C ILE A 211 4.40 10.38 4.31
N MET A 212 4.57 9.77 5.48
CA MET A 212 3.69 9.96 6.62
C MET A 212 4.39 10.84 7.65
N LYS A 213 3.85 12.03 7.92
CA LYS A 213 4.40 12.98 8.89
C LYS A 213 3.56 12.99 10.16
N ARG A 214 4.22 12.86 11.31
CA ARG A 214 3.57 13.01 12.61
C ARG A 214 3.23 14.49 12.85
N HIS A 215 2.00 14.73 13.25
CA HIS A 215 1.57 16.04 13.73
C HIS A 215 2.06 16.25 15.17
N VAL A 216 2.70 17.39 15.43
CA VAL A 216 3.40 17.67 16.69
C VAL A 216 2.44 17.64 17.88
N LEU A 217 1.28 18.30 17.78
CA LEU A 217 0.36 18.45 18.90
C LEU A 217 -0.49 17.20 19.16
N SER A 218 -0.94 16.51 18.11
CA SER A 218 -1.87 15.37 18.25
C SER A 218 -1.15 14.02 18.30
N GLY A 219 0.11 13.96 17.90
CA GLY A 219 0.88 12.71 17.78
C GLY A 219 0.38 11.75 16.70
N LYS A 220 -0.63 12.13 15.92
CA LYS A 220 -1.19 11.35 14.80
C LYS A 220 -0.36 11.55 13.54
N PHE A 221 -0.24 10.51 12.72
CA PHE A 221 0.39 10.60 11.40
C PHE A 221 -0.62 11.08 10.36
N HIS A 222 -0.16 11.91 9.44
CA HIS A 222 -0.90 12.30 8.24
C HIS A 222 -0.08 11.89 7.02
N LEU A 223 -0.72 11.27 6.04
CA LEU A 223 -0.12 11.02 4.74
C LEU A 223 0.02 12.37 4.00
N LYS A 224 1.22 12.67 3.51
CA LYS A 224 1.57 13.90 2.79
C LYS A 224 1.64 13.68 1.29
N THR A 225 1.96 12.46 0.85
CA THR A 225 1.94 12.12 -0.57
C THR A 225 0.52 11.80 -0.99
N HIS A 226 0.09 12.34 -2.15
CA HIS A 226 -1.18 11.97 -2.76
C HIS A 226 -1.04 10.58 -3.39
N LEU A 227 -1.87 9.62 -2.95
CA LEU A 227 -2.00 8.35 -3.66
C LEU A 227 -2.96 8.55 -4.81
N LYS A 228 -2.54 8.12 -6.00
CA LYS A 228 -3.42 8.13 -7.16
C LYS A 228 -4.53 7.12 -6.93
N THR A 229 -5.76 7.54 -7.16
CA THR A 229 -6.91 6.66 -7.21
C THR A 229 -7.35 6.51 -8.65
N TRP A 230 -8.11 5.46 -8.95
CA TRP A 230 -8.80 5.37 -10.21
C TRP A 230 -9.76 6.58 -10.37
N ASP A 231 -10.42 7.00 -9.30
CA ASP A 231 -11.40 8.10 -9.29
C ASP A 231 -10.82 9.48 -9.67
N ASP A 232 -9.50 9.66 -9.56
CA ASP A 232 -8.82 10.87 -10.03
C ASP A 232 -8.90 11.05 -11.57
N LEU A 233 -9.19 9.96 -12.29
CA LEU A 233 -9.38 10.00 -13.75
C LEU A 233 -10.84 10.29 -14.10
N PRO A 234 -11.12 11.24 -15.02
CA PRO A 234 -12.48 11.46 -15.52
C PRO A 234 -13.07 10.17 -16.09
N GLU A 235 -14.40 10.03 -16.18
CA GLU A 235 -15.03 8.80 -16.71
C GLU A 235 -14.54 8.46 -18.12
N ASP A 236 -14.22 9.49 -18.90
CA ASP A 236 -13.64 9.41 -20.25
C ASP A 236 -12.11 9.20 -20.23
N GLY A 237 -11.46 9.46 -19.09
CA GLY A 237 -10.02 9.33 -18.84
C GLY A 237 -9.59 7.99 -18.26
N ILE A 238 -10.53 7.06 -18.00
CA ILE A 238 -10.20 5.64 -17.90
C ILE A 238 -9.96 5.13 -19.33
N ASP A 239 -8.90 5.65 -19.96
CA ASP A 239 -8.47 5.25 -21.27
C ASP A 239 -7.95 3.80 -21.20
N GLU A 240 -8.25 3.02 -22.23
CA GLU A 240 -7.72 1.68 -22.39
C GLU A 240 -6.20 1.69 -22.26
N GLU A 241 -5.50 2.72 -22.74
CA GLU A 241 -4.05 2.83 -22.64
C GLU A 241 -3.52 3.05 -21.21
N GLU A 242 -4.26 3.72 -20.31
CA GLU A 242 -3.80 3.92 -18.92
C GLU A 242 -4.08 2.70 -18.03
N VAL A 243 -5.25 2.08 -18.20
CA VAL A 243 -5.54 0.77 -17.59
C VAL A 243 -4.56 -0.25 -18.14
N LYS A 244 -4.34 -0.29 -19.46
CA LYS A 244 -3.32 -1.12 -20.11
C LYS A 244 -1.94 -0.82 -19.59
N LYS A 245 -1.57 0.40 -19.24
CA LYS A 245 -0.24 0.70 -18.66
C LYS A 245 -0.09 0.12 -17.27
N GLU A 246 -1.02 0.35 -16.34
CA GLU A 246 -0.92 -0.22 -15.00
C GLU A 246 -1.09 -1.73 -15.00
N PHE A 247 -2.01 -2.23 -15.84
CA PHE A 247 -2.24 -3.64 -16.03
C PHE A 247 -1.07 -4.29 -16.75
N SER A 248 -0.42 -3.64 -17.71
CA SER A 248 0.83 -4.08 -18.31
C SER A 248 1.98 -4.04 -17.31
N ASP A 249 2.07 -3.05 -16.43
CA ASP A 249 3.05 -3.08 -15.33
C ASP A 249 2.76 -4.25 -14.37
N GLU A 250 1.49 -4.67 -14.28
CA GLU A 250 1.06 -5.89 -13.60
C GLU A 250 1.15 -7.17 -14.48
N LEU A 251 1.21 -7.12 -15.82
CA LEU A 251 1.10 -8.27 -16.75
C LEU A 251 2.16 -8.44 -17.84
N ARG A 252 2.77 -7.39 -18.43
CA ARG A 252 3.78 -7.37 -19.54
C ARG A 252 5.11 -7.98 -19.12
N PHE A 253 4.97 -9.18 -18.67
CA PHE A 253 5.88 -9.88 -17.84
C PHE A 253 5.58 -11.35 -18.23
N ASN A 254 5.61 -11.82 -19.47
CA ASN A 254 5.41 -13.28 -19.71
C ASN A 254 5.96 -13.84 -21.02
N SER A 255 6.49 -13.01 -21.92
CA SER A 255 6.93 -13.48 -23.22
C SER A 255 8.33 -12.99 -23.58
N LYS A 256 9.30 -13.88 -23.42
CA LYS A 256 10.67 -13.82 -23.97
C LYS A 256 10.70 -13.45 -25.46
N ASN A 257 10.67 -12.17 -25.83
CA ASN A 257 10.97 -11.67 -27.19
C ASN A 257 10.48 -12.56 -28.36
N LYS A 258 9.25 -13.08 -28.26
CA LYS A 258 8.59 -13.94 -29.27
C LYS A 258 7.12 -13.56 -29.49
N LEU A 259 6.73 -12.32 -29.21
CA LEU A 259 5.49 -11.78 -29.73
C LEU A 259 5.83 -10.48 -30.47
N ASP A 260 6.03 -10.60 -31.78
CA ASP A 260 5.94 -9.46 -32.70
C ASP A 260 4.47 -9.00 -32.89
N ASN A 261 3.50 -9.73 -32.34
CA ASN A 261 2.06 -9.40 -32.39
C ASN A 261 1.41 -9.53 -31.01
N LEU A 262 1.01 -8.40 -30.41
CA LEU A 262 0.24 -8.30 -29.16
C LEU A 262 -1.18 -8.93 -29.22
N ASN A 263 -1.58 -9.54 -30.34
CA ASN A 263 -2.92 -10.06 -30.59
C ASN A 263 -3.11 -11.56 -30.26
N ASP A 264 -2.06 -12.29 -29.87
CA ASP A 264 -2.13 -13.76 -29.69
C ASP A 264 -2.41 -14.23 -28.25
N LEU A 265 -2.54 -13.30 -27.30
CA LEU A 265 -3.16 -13.54 -25.99
C LEU A 265 -4.23 -12.46 -25.83
N ASP A 266 -5.40 -12.81 -25.30
CA ASP A 266 -6.56 -11.92 -25.24
C ASP A 266 -6.39 -10.90 -24.09
N ILE A 267 -5.22 -10.25 -24.00
CA ILE A 267 -4.87 -9.21 -23.02
C ILE A 267 -5.91 -8.09 -23.07
N ASP A 268 -6.43 -7.78 -24.25
CA ASP A 268 -7.54 -6.85 -24.44
C ASP A 268 -8.79 -7.28 -23.69
N SER A 269 -9.06 -8.58 -23.58
CA SER A 269 -10.17 -9.10 -22.78
C SER A 269 -9.96 -8.85 -21.29
N ILE A 270 -8.73 -8.95 -20.79
CA ILE A 270 -8.43 -8.72 -19.37
C ILE A 270 -8.38 -7.22 -19.04
N ILE A 271 -7.85 -6.40 -19.94
CA ILE A 271 -7.91 -4.93 -19.82
C ILE A 271 -9.36 -4.48 -19.83
N ARG A 272 -10.19 -5.02 -20.74
CA ARG A 272 -11.64 -4.79 -20.76
C ARG A 272 -12.28 -5.23 -19.44
N ALA A 273 -11.97 -6.43 -18.95
CA ALA A 273 -12.45 -6.94 -17.66
C ALA A 273 -12.10 -6.02 -16.49
N GLN A 274 -10.85 -5.54 -16.41
CA GLN A 274 -10.42 -4.65 -15.35
C GLN A 274 -11.06 -3.27 -15.47
N LYS A 275 -11.17 -2.73 -16.69
CA LYS A 275 -11.88 -1.47 -16.96
C LYS A 275 -13.34 -1.57 -16.56
N ASP A 276 -14.01 -2.65 -16.92
CA ASP A 276 -15.40 -2.92 -16.56
C ASP A 276 -15.56 -3.13 -15.05
N ALA A 277 -14.62 -3.80 -14.40
CA ALA A 277 -14.59 -3.95 -12.95
C ALA A 277 -14.42 -2.61 -12.23
N ILE A 278 -13.48 -1.76 -12.68
CA ILE A 278 -13.28 -0.40 -12.15
C ILE A 278 -14.55 0.44 -12.32
N LYS A 279 -15.15 0.43 -13.52
CA LYS A 279 -16.41 1.14 -13.80
C LYS A 279 -17.56 0.62 -12.94
N SER A 280 -17.67 -0.69 -12.80
CA SER A 280 -18.70 -1.36 -11.98
C SER A 280 -18.53 -1.01 -10.50
N SER A 281 -17.31 -1.03 -9.97
CA SER A 281 -16.99 -0.61 -8.60
C SER A 281 -17.40 0.84 -8.37
N ARG A 282 -16.99 1.76 -9.26
CA ARG A 282 -17.37 3.18 -9.16
C ARG A 282 -18.88 3.40 -9.15
N SER A 283 -19.61 2.71 -10.03
CA SER A 283 -21.06 2.81 -10.09
C SER A 283 -21.70 2.33 -8.78
N LYS A 284 -21.23 1.21 -8.23
CA LYS A 284 -21.67 0.69 -6.93
C LYS A 284 -21.34 1.68 -5.81
N ASP A 285 -20.13 2.23 -5.76
CA ASP A 285 -19.70 3.17 -4.73
C ASP A 285 -20.50 4.48 -4.79
N LYS A 286 -20.84 4.97 -5.98
CA LYS A 286 -21.75 6.12 -6.17
C LYS A 286 -23.15 5.80 -5.61
N GLN A 287 -23.72 4.64 -5.97
CA GLN A 287 -25.03 4.21 -5.49
C GLN A 287 -25.05 4.05 -3.96
N LEU A 288 -24.00 3.47 -3.38
CA LEU A 288 -23.85 3.29 -1.94
C LEU A 288 -23.75 4.63 -1.21
N ASN A 289 -22.96 5.56 -1.74
CA ASN A 289 -22.85 6.92 -1.21
C ASN A 289 -24.17 7.70 -1.30
N GLU A 290 -24.91 7.57 -2.40
CA GLU A 290 -26.23 8.18 -2.57
C GLU A 290 -27.25 7.57 -1.60
N ALA A 291 -27.27 6.24 -1.48
CA ALA A 291 -28.11 5.53 -0.52
C ALA A 291 -27.79 5.96 0.93
N PHE A 292 -26.51 6.07 1.27
CA PHE A 292 -26.05 6.54 2.58
C PHE A 292 -26.48 7.99 2.85
N LYS A 293 -26.27 8.92 1.91
CA LYS A 293 -26.72 10.31 2.03
C LYS A 293 -28.24 10.40 2.19
N LYS A 294 -29.00 9.57 1.47
CA LYS A 294 -30.46 9.49 1.55
C LYS A 294 -30.93 8.90 2.88
N ALA A 295 -30.18 7.96 3.46
CA ALA A 295 -30.46 7.42 4.79
C ALA A 295 -30.15 8.46 5.89
N MET A 296 -29.02 9.17 5.78
CA MET A 296 -28.65 10.25 6.72
C MET A 296 -29.61 11.43 6.66
N SER A 297 -30.14 11.78 5.49
CA SER A 297 -31.14 12.84 5.36
C SER A 297 -32.54 12.42 5.82
N ARG A 298 -32.84 11.12 5.90
CA ARG A 298 -34.09 10.59 6.48
C ARG A 298 -34.07 10.56 8.01
N ASN A 299 -32.88 10.48 8.62
CA ASN A 299 -32.70 10.45 10.08
C ASN A 299 -32.44 11.82 10.72
N SER A 300 -32.54 12.93 9.98
CA SER A 300 -32.42 14.27 10.56
C SER A 300 -33.70 14.69 11.28
N VAL A 301 -33.76 14.43 12.59
CA VAL A 301 -34.67 15.10 13.52
C VAL A 301 -34.24 16.57 13.68
N SER A 302 -35.23 17.44 13.94
CA SER A 302 -35.20 18.92 13.92
C SER A 302 -33.97 19.63 14.51
N PRO A 303 -33.59 20.81 13.97
CA PRO A 303 -32.40 21.56 14.36
C PRO A 303 -32.63 22.41 15.62
N GLN A 304 -32.62 21.79 16.80
CA GLN A 304 -32.44 22.50 18.08
C GLN A 304 -31.63 21.64 19.06
N ALA A 305 -30.33 21.52 18.80
CA ALA A 305 -29.25 21.33 19.79
C ALA A 305 -27.96 20.96 19.04
N ILE A 306 -27.33 21.92 18.37
CA ILE A 306 -25.94 21.75 17.90
C ILE A 306 -25.13 22.96 18.36
N GLN A 307 -24.88 22.99 19.66
CA GLN A 307 -23.63 23.53 20.20
C GLN A 307 -22.91 22.39 20.91
N SER A 308 -21.69 22.11 20.44
CA SER A 308 -20.65 21.25 21.03
C SER A 308 -20.91 19.75 21.24
N SER A 309 -20.49 18.92 20.27
CA SER A 309 -19.76 17.65 20.47
C SER A 309 -19.34 17.11 19.08
N LYS A 310 -18.07 17.15 18.69
CA LYS A 310 -17.08 16.06 18.78
C LYS A 310 -17.66 14.65 18.65
N PHE A 311 -17.27 14.00 17.55
CA PHE A 311 -17.10 12.55 17.34
C PHE A 311 -18.19 11.64 17.91
N ASP A 312 -18.99 11.05 17.03
CA ASP A 312 -19.35 9.64 17.17
C ASP A 312 -19.42 8.98 15.79
N HIS A 313 -18.63 7.92 15.64
CA HIS A 313 -18.68 7.00 14.52
C HIS A 313 -20.00 6.25 14.59
N VAL A 314 -20.96 6.58 13.73
CA VAL A 314 -22.16 5.76 13.55
C VAL A 314 -21.74 4.43 12.94
N ARG A 315 -21.81 3.38 13.76
CA ARG A 315 -21.64 1.99 13.36
C ARG A 315 -22.72 1.65 12.31
N TYR A 316 -22.29 0.94 11.28
CA TYR A 316 -23.12 0.37 10.23
C TYR A 316 -24.38 -0.31 10.79
N SER A 317 -25.55 0.05 10.25
CA SER A 317 -26.71 -0.84 10.18
C SER A 317 -26.71 -1.41 8.77
N ALA A 318 -26.14 -2.60 8.63
CA ALA A 318 -26.40 -3.48 7.51
C ALA A 318 -27.41 -4.50 8.02
N ASP A 319 -28.65 -4.42 7.54
CA ASP A 319 -29.66 -5.43 7.80
C ASP A 319 -29.10 -6.81 7.44
N ASN A 320 -29.04 -7.67 8.46
CA ASN A 320 -28.58 -9.06 8.45
C ASN A 320 -27.11 -9.31 8.10
N GLN A 321 -26.22 -9.14 9.09
CA GLN A 321 -25.54 -10.28 9.75
C GLN A 321 -25.22 -9.91 11.21
N SER A 322 -25.60 -10.82 12.12
CA SER A 322 -25.69 -10.58 13.56
C SER A 322 -24.33 -10.25 14.20
N LEU A 323 -24.29 -9.18 15.00
CA LEU A 323 -23.66 -9.13 16.32
C LEU A 323 -24.28 -7.92 17.05
N ASP A 324 -25.57 -8.03 17.35
CA ASP A 324 -26.18 -7.16 18.35
C ASP A 324 -25.82 -7.73 19.73
N ASN A 325 -25.11 -6.97 20.53
CA ASN A 325 -25.00 -7.26 21.95
C ASN A 325 -26.42 -7.16 22.52
N SER A 326 -27.07 -8.29 22.80
CA SER A 326 -28.39 -8.28 23.41
C SER A 326 -28.30 -7.54 24.75
N SER A 327 -28.90 -6.37 24.83
CA SER A 327 -29.19 -5.68 26.08
C SER A 327 -30.48 -6.24 26.67
N ASP A 328 -30.55 -7.57 26.81
CA ASP A 328 -31.58 -8.19 27.64
C ASP A 328 -31.15 -7.99 29.09
N ASN A 329 -31.88 -7.10 29.77
CA ASN A 329 -31.80 -6.96 31.20
C ASN A 329 -32.03 -8.33 31.85
N LEU A 330 -31.00 -8.89 32.48
CA LEU A 330 -31.15 -9.93 33.48
C LEU A 330 -31.97 -9.34 34.62
N ILE A 331 -33.29 -9.53 34.55
CA ILE A 331 -34.16 -9.35 35.71
C ILE A 331 -33.82 -10.49 36.66
N ILE A 332 -33.08 -10.16 37.71
CA ILE A 332 -32.91 -11.00 38.88
C ILE A 332 -34.26 -11.02 39.61
N ASN A 333 -34.86 -12.20 39.71
CA ASN A 333 -35.82 -12.54 40.75
C ASN A 333 -35.15 -13.55 41.70
#